data_AF-A0AA51BF30-F1
#
_entry.id   AF-A0AA51BF30-F1
#
_cell.length_a   1.000
_cell.length_b   1.000
_cell.length_c   1.000
_cell.angle_alpha   90.00
_cell.angle_beta   90.00
_cell.angle_gamma   90.00
#
_symmetry.space_group_name_H-M   'P 1'
#
loop_
_entity.id
_entity.type
_entity.pdbx_description
1 polymer ?
#
loop_
_entity_poly.entity_id
_entity_poly.type
_entity_poly.pdbx_seq_one_letter_code
_entity_poly.pdbx_strand_id
1 'polypeptide(L)'
;DSEKLTEIDLYSQFLAPSDKIGENRAEASVQRARALNPMVDITADTQVVDDLPDSYFAQFDIVCATGLKQELFERINNVCRDNNKKFLCGDVWGMFGYMFADLIDHEYSEEISQIRPIKRGPDHTGKKATETVTITVKRRAIYVPLQNALSADWTKPELRSRLRRGDPSYFVMKILLRFRDEYSCNPDPAKRKEDTE
;
A
#
# COMPACT_ATOMS: atom_id res chain seq x y z
N ASP A 1 1.49 13.41 9.52
CA ASP A 1 1.88 12.59 10.69
C ASP A 1 1.93 13.52 11.88
N SER A 2 1.06 13.31 12.85
CA SER A 2 0.95 14.15 14.06
C SER A 2 1.91 13.74 15.17
N GLU A 3 2.57 12.59 15.05
CA GLU A 3 3.40 12.02 16.10
C GLU A 3 4.78 12.68 16.20
N LYS A 4 5.35 12.62 17.40
CA LYS A 4 6.72 13.06 17.66
C LYS A 4 7.72 11.97 17.31
N LEU A 5 8.91 12.38 16.89
CA LEU A 5 10.04 11.49 16.71
C LEU A 5 10.53 10.98 18.07
N THR A 6 10.64 9.66 18.21
CA THR A 6 11.14 8.98 19.40
C THR A 6 12.47 8.29 19.13
N GLU A 7 13.17 7.84 20.18
CA GLU A 7 14.42 7.06 20.02
C GLU A 7 14.20 5.76 19.23
N ILE A 8 13.04 5.11 19.39
CA ILE A 8 12.71 3.86 18.70
C ILE A 8 12.59 4.08 17.18
N ASP A 9 12.13 5.25 16.76
CA ASP A 9 11.98 5.56 15.33
C ASP A 9 13.35 5.57 14.61
N LEU A 10 14.45 5.86 15.30
CA LEU A 10 15.79 5.91 14.69
C LEU A 10 16.28 4.56 14.14
N TYR A 11 15.68 3.45 14.58
CA TYR A 11 16.02 2.12 14.07
C TYR A 11 15.44 1.83 12.68
N SER A 12 14.40 2.55 12.26
CA SER A 12 13.67 2.28 11.02
C SER A 12 13.37 3.51 10.16
N GLN A 13 13.51 4.73 10.71
CA GLN A 13 13.25 5.99 10.02
C GLN A 13 14.56 6.73 9.72
N PHE A 14 15.15 6.46 8.56
CA PHE A 14 16.43 7.08 8.15
C PHE A 14 16.29 8.54 7.69
N LEU A 15 15.06 9.02 7.42
CA LEU A 15 14.83 10.40 6.98
C LEU A 15 14.88 11.41 8.12
N ALA A 16 14.61 10.99 9.35
CA ALA A 16 14.70 11.86 10.52
C ALA A 16 16.08 11.69 11.19
N PRO A 17 16.82 12.77 11.44
CA PRO A 17 18.12 12.69 12.10
C PRO A 17 17.97 12.57 13.63
N SER A 18 18.99 12.02 14.30
CA SER A 18 18.93 11.73 15.75
C SER A 18 18.88 12.96 16.65
N ASP A 19 19.37 14.11 16.17
CA ASP A 19 19.29 15.39 16.87
C ASP A 19 17.90 16.02 16.85
N LYS A 20 16.94 15.40 16.16
CA LYS A 20 15.55 15.84 16.01
C LYS A 20 14.56 15.08 16.88
N ILE A 21 15.02 14.23 17.80
CA ILE A 21 14.15 13.54 18.76
C ILE A 21 13.30 14.57 19.51
N GLY A 22 12.00 14.31 19.62
CA GLY A 22 11.02 15.18 20.26
C GLY A 22 10.35 16.21 19.33
N GLU A 23 10.91 16.46 18.14
CA GLU A 23 10.24 17.23 17.08
C GLU A 23 9.18 16.37 16.36
N ASN A 24 8.31 16.97 15.54
CA ASN A 24 7.32 16.22 14.77
C ASN A 24 8.00 15.32 13.72
N ARG A 25 7.54 14.07 13.58
CA ARG A 25 8.18 13.07 12.71
C ARG A 25 8.14 13.46 11.22
N ALA A 26 7.05 14.05 10.74
CA ALA A 26 6.95 14.50 9.35
C ALA A 26 7.91 15.66 9.08
N GLU A 27 7.89 16.69 9.92
CA GLU A 27 8.76 17.87 9.77
C GLU A 27 10.24 17.51 9.85
N ALA A 28 10.63 16.66 10.81
CA ALA A 28 11.99 16.17 10.97
C ALA A 28 12.50 15.41 9.72
N SER A 29 11.60 14.85 8.92
CA SER A 29 11.92 14.04 7.74
C SER A 29 12.03 14.87 6.44
N VAL A 30 11.41 16.05 6.37
CA VAL A 30 11.27 16.84 5.12
C VAL A 30 12.62 17.16 4.48
N GLN A 31 13.60 17.60 5.27
CA GLN A 31 14.89 18.04 4.74
C GLN A 31 15.62 16.91 4.01
N ARG A 32 15.72 15.72 4.64
CA ARG A 32 16.39 14.57 4.02
C ARG A 32 15.56 14.00 2.86
N ALA A 33 14.24 13.99 2.96
CA ALA A 33 13.37 13.56 1.86
C ALA A 33 13.56 14.45 0.61
N ARG A 34 13.63 15.77 0.78
CA ARG A 34 13.82 16.71 -0.33
C ARG A 34 15.21 16.58 -0.96
N ALA A 35 16.22 16.21 -0.17
CA ALA A 35 17.57 15.98 -0.68
C ALA A 35 17.67 14.78 -1.66
N LEU A 36 16.71 13.85 -1.64
CA LEU A 36 16.68 12.71 -2.57
C LEU A 36 16.38 13.16 -4.02
N ASN A 37 15.51 14.16 -4.18
CA ASN A 37 15.19 14.73 -5.48
C ASN A 37 14.62 16.16 -5.33
N PRO A 38 15.43 17.21 -5.57
CA PRO A 38 15.00 18.60 -5.46
C PRO A 38 13.88 19.01 -6.44
N MET A 39 13.60 18.21 -7.47
CA MET A 39 12.51 18.47 -8.42
C MET A 39 11.13 18.10 -7.86
N VAL A 40 11.08 17.42 -6.71
CA VAL A 40 9.84 17.05 -6.04
C VAL A 40 9.57 18.04 -4.91
N ASP A 41 8.39 18.67 -4.94
CA ASP A 41 7.93 19.46 -3.81
C ASP A 41 7.46 18.54 -2.68
N ILE A 42 7.96 18.80 -1.48
CA ILE A 42 7.69 17.99 -0.29
C ILE A 42 7.26 18.92 0.82
N THR A 43 6.07 18.66 1.33
CA THR A 43 5.45 19.35 2.47
C THR A 43 5.17 18.37 3.59
N ALA A 44 5.17 18.85 4.83
CA ALA A 44 4.71 18.09 5.99
C ALA A 44 3.37 18.67 6.48
N ASP A 45 2.43 17.78 6.79
CA ASP A 45 1.23 18.12 7.55
C ASP A 45 1.27 17.39 8.89
N THR A 46 1.14 18.15 9.96
CA THR A 46 1.24 17.71 11.36
C THR A 46 -0.12 17.52 12.02
N GLN A 47 -1.21 17.80 11.31
CA GLN A 47 -2.57 17.59 11.81
C GLN A 47 -2.86 16.10 12.00
N VAL A 48 -3.72 15.81 12.99
CA VAL A 48 -4.25 14.48 13.23
C VAL A 48 -5.15 14.10 12.06
N VAL A 49 -4.99 12.88 11.52
CA VAL A 49 -5.68 12.45 10.30
C VAL A 49 -7.19 12.41 10.49
N ASP A 50 -7.66 12.07 11.68
CA ASP A 50 -9.08 12.06 12.07
C ASP A 50 -9.76 13.42 11.84
N ASP A 51 -9.04 14.52 12.10
CA ASP A 51 -9.56 15.89 12.03
C ASP A 51 -9.49 16.49 10.63
N LEU A 52 -8.77 15.84 9.70
CA LEU A 52 -8.67 16.32 8.32
C LEU A 52 -10.03 16.19 7.62
N PRO A 53 -10.49 17.24 6.92
CA PRO A 53 -11.74 17.17 6.16
C PRO A 53 -11.58 16.24 4.95
N ASP A 54 -12.66 15.61 4.51
CA ASP A 54 -12.62 14.67 3.37
C ASP A 54 -12.08 15.33 2.08
N SER A 55 -12.32 16.63 1.90
CA SER A 55 -11.78 17.43 0.79
C SER A 55 -10.25 17.46 0.75
N TYR A 56 -9.57 17.25 1.89
CA TYR A 56 -8.12 17.17 1.96
C TYR A 56 -7.59 15.99 1.14
N PHE A 57 -8.24 14.82 1.18
CA PHE A 57 -7.78 13.64 0.46
C PHE A 57 -8.03 13.76 -1.05
N ALA A 58 -9.09 14.48 -1.44
CA ALA A 58 -9.45 14.69 -2.85
C ALA A 58 -8.44 15.55 -3.63
N GLN A 59 -7.53 16.25 -2.96
CA GLN A 59 -6.51 17.06 -3.63
C GLN A 59 -5.35 16.22 -4.21
N PHE A 60 -5.21 14.96 -3.79
CA PHE A 60 -4.13 14.07 -4.24
C PHE A 60 -4.60 13.10 -5.32
N ASP A 61 -3.69 12.64 -6.18
CA ASP A 61 -4.00 11.61 -7.17
C ASP A 61 -3.98 10.19 -6.59
N ILE A 62 -3.12 9.98 -5.59
CA ILE A 62 -2.95 8.73 -4.86
C ILE A 62 -2.76 9.06 -3.39
N VAL A 63 -3.49 8.38 -2.51
CA VAL A 63 -3.31 8.45 -1.06
C VAL A 63 -2.73 7.12 -0.57
N CYS A 64 -1.60 7.18 0.14
CA CYS A 64 -0.99 6.02 0.80
C CYS A 64 -1.07 6.21 2.32
N ALA A 65 -1.77 5.31 3.00
CA ALA A 65 -2.00 5.40 4.44
C ALA A 65 -1.32 4.26 5.20
N THR A 66 -0.71 4.57 6.34
CA THR A 66 -0.02 3.61 7.22
C THR A 66 -0.29 3.97 8.67
N GLY A 67 -0.26 3.00 9.58
CA GLY A 67 -0.32 3.28 11.03
C GLY A 67 -1.67 3.79 11.53
N LEU A 68 -2.75 3.63 10.76
CA LEU A 68 -4.09 4.10 11.14
C LEU A 68 -4.97 2.96 11.68
N LYS A 69 -6.08 3.33 12.30
CA LYS A 69 -7.19 2.43 12.66
C LYS A 69 -7.95 1.97 11.42
N GLN A 70 -8.64 0.82 11.51
CA GLN A 70 -9.38 0.26 10.37
C GLN A 70 -10.44 1.23 9.83
N GLU A 71 -11.18 1.89 10.73
CA GLU A 71 -12.23 2.85 10.36
C GLU A 71 -11.68 4.04 9.55
N LEU A 72 -10.48 4.53 9.88
CA LEU A 72 -9.84 5.61 9.14
C LEU A 72 -9.37 5.15 7.76
N PHE A 73 -8.81 3.94 7.65
CA PHE A 73 -8.48 3.39 6.33
C PHE A 73 -9.73 3.26 5.45
N GLU A 74 -10.85 2.79 6.00
CA GLU A 74 -12.11 2.68 5.27
C GLU A 74 -12.68 4.05 4.88
N ARG A 75 -12.67 5.04 5.80
CA ARG A 75 -13.09 6.42 5.51
C ARG A 75 -12.28 7.01 4.35
N ILE A 76 -10.95 6.98 4.45
CA ILE A 76 -10.08 7.57 3.43
C ILE A 76 -10.25 6.84 2.08
N ASN A 77 -10.36 5.51 2.09
CA ASN A 77 -10.59 4.75 0.87
C ASN A 77 -11.92 5.14 0.19
N ASN A 78 -13.01 5.27 0.94
CA ASN A 78 -14.31 5.69 0.42
C ASN A 78 -14.24 7.11 -0.16
N VAL A 79 -13.66 8.07 0.57
CA VAL A 79 -13.46 9.45 0.09
C VAL A 79 -12.64 9.46 -1.20
N CYS A 80 -11.57 8.67 -1.28
CA CYS A 80 -10.77 8.55 -2.50
C CYS A 80 -11.62 8.02 -3.65
N ARG A 81 -12.40 6.96 -3.43
CA ARG A 81 -13.24 6.33 -4.44
C ARG A 81 -14.32 7.27 -4.98
N ASP A 82 -14.98 8.02 -4.10
CA ASP A 82 -16.00 9.02 -4.44
C ASP A 82 -15.43 10.16 -5.30
N ASN A 83 -14.13 10.46 -5.15
CA ASN A 83 -13.42 11.48 -5.90
C ASN A 83 -12.54 10.92 -7.03
N ASN A 84 -12.71 9.64 -7.38
CA ASN A 84 -11.91 8.93 -8.39
C ASN A 84 -10.38 9.02 -8.18
N LYS A 85 -9.96 8.92 -6.91
CA LYS A 85 -8.55 8.92 -6.46
C LYS A 85 -8.13 7.52 -6.05
N LYS A 86 -6.86 7.19 -6.29
CA LYS A 86 -6.33 5.85 -5.98
C LYS A 86 -5.97 5.79 -4.50
N PHE A 87 -6.12 4.63 -3.90
CA PHE A 87 -5.83 4.43 -2.48
C PHE A 87 -4.92 3.21 -2.27
N LEU A 88 -3.94 3.38 -1.40
CA LEU A 88 -3.05 2.33 -0.92
C LEU A 88 -3.04 2.36 0.60
N CYS A 89 -2.96 1.20 1.24
CA CYS A 89 -2.62 1.13 2.66
C CYS A 89 -1.79 -0.09 2.97
N GLY A 90 -1.12 -0.06 4.12
CA GLY A 90 -0.32 -1.19 4.58
C GLY A 90 0.34 -0.90 5.91
N ASP A 91 0.79 -1.98 6.56
CA ASP A 91 1.59 -1.90 7.77
C ASP A 91 2.57 -3.07 7.82
N VAL A 92 3.54 -2.93 8.74
CA VAL A 92 4.50 -3.95 9.10
C VAL A 92 4.44 -4.17 10.61
N TRP A 93 4.34 -5.44 11.01
CA TRP A 93 4.37 -5.91 12.39
C TRP A 93 5.41 -7.02 12.54
N GLY A 94 6.61 -6.66 13.01
CA GLY A 94 7.74 -7.58 13.09
C GLY A 94 8.15 -8.07 11.69
N MET A 95 8.09 -9.39 11.46
CA MET A 95 8.39 -10.01 10.16
C MET A 95 7.18 -10.15 9.25
N PHE A 96 5.99 -9.77 9.73
CA PHE A 96 4.76 -9.79 8.96
C PHE A 96 4.49 -8.39 8.40
N GLY A 97 3.99 -8.32 7.17
CA GLY A 97 3.54 -7.08 6.57
C GLY A 97 2.46 -7.35 5.54
N TYR A 98 1.64 -6.35 5.27
CA TYR A 98 0.62 -6.42 4.25
C TYR A 98 0.56 -5.11 3.46
N MET A 99 0.02 -5.20 2.26
CA MET A 99 -0.41 -4.05 1.49
C MET A 99 -1.76 -4.33 0.85
N PHE A 100 -2.57 -3.29 0.75
CA PHE A 100 -3.81 -3.25 0.02
C PHE A 100 -3.75 -2.12 -1.01
N ALA A 101 -4.36 -2.35 -2.17
CA ALA A 101 -4.46 -1.37 -3.22
C ALA A 101 -5.90 -1.33 -3.74
N ASP A 102 -6.44 -0.14 -3.87
CA ASP A 102 -7.69 0.15 -4.57
C ASP A 102 -7.43 1.21 -5.63
N LEU A 103 -7.26 0.75 -6.86
CA LEU A 103 -7.04 1.60 -8.04
C LEU A 103 -8.35 1.88 -8.80
N ILE A 104 -9.49 1.53 -8.20
CA ILE A 104 -10.84 1.68 -8.77
C ILE A 104 -11.00 0.88 -10.06
N ASP A 105 -11.03 1.57 -11.20
CA ASP A 105 -11.10 1.00 -12.54
C ASP A 105 -9.83 1.40 -13.29
N HIS A 106 -8.83 0.53 -13.23
CA HIS A 106 -7.46 0.87 -13.60
C HIS A 106 -7.10 0.30 -14.96
N GLU A 107 -6.87 1.18 -15.93
CA GLU A 107 -6.28 0.83 -17.22
C GLU A 107 -4.77 1.06 -17.21
N TYR A 108 -4.02 0.09 -17.73
CA TYR A 108 -2.56 0.16 -17.82
C TYR A 108 -2.05 -0.51 -19.09
N SER A 109 -0.79 -0.22 -19.45
CA SER A 109 -0.13 -0.83 -20.61
C SER A 109 0.97 -1.77 -20.14
N GLU A 110 1.03 -2.95 -20.75
CA GLU A 110 2.02 -3.99 -20.46
C GLU A 110 2.84 -4.28 -21.71
N GLU A 111 4.15 -4.26 -21.61
CA GLU A 111 5.05 -4.68 -22.69
C GLU A 111 5.22 -6.20 -22.65
N ILE A 112 4.80 -6.88 -23.71
CA ILE A 112 4.97 -8.33 -23.85
C ILE A 112 5.89 -8.66 -25.03
N SER A 113 6.83 -9.58 -24.77
CA SER A 113 7.73 -10.11 -25.79
C SER A 113 7.04 -11.22 -26.57
N GLN A 114 6.88 -11.04 -27.88
CA GLN A 114 6.33 -12.06 -28.78
C GLN A 114 7.39 -12.52 -29.78
N ILE A 115 7.52 -13.82 -29.94
CA ILE A 115 8.37 -14.42 -30.96
C ILE A 115 7.57 -14.47 -32.27
N ARG A 116 8.01 -13.70 -33.27
CA ARG A 116 7.38 -13.65 -34.60
C ARG A 116 8.29 -14.29 -35.65
N PRO A 117 7.75 -15.09 -36.59
CA PRO A 117 8.54 -15.63 -37.68
C PRO A 117 8.92 -14.51 -38.66
N ILE A 118 10.19 -14.46 -39.05
CA ILE A 118 10.67 -13.54 -40.07
C ILE A 118 10.24 -14.08 -41.45
N LYS A 119 9.51 -13.29 -42.24
CA LYS A 119 9.25 -13.61 -43.65
C LYS A 119 10.54 -13.40 -44.45
N ARG A 120 11.25 -14.47 -44.80
CA ARG A 120 12.39 -14.43 -45.75
C ARG A 120 11.90 -14.68 -47.18
N GLY A 121 12.56 -14.04 -48.15
CA GLY A 121 12.27 -14.23 -49.58
C GLY A 121 12.55 -15.66 -50.08
N PRO A 122 12.18 -15.98 -51.33
CA PRO A 122 12.07 -17.36 -51.84
C PRO A 122 13.35 -18.21 -51.83
N ASP A 123 14.54 -17.63 -51.71
CA ASP A 123 15.82 -18.33 -52.00
C ASP A 123 16.60 -18.88 -50.77
N HIS A 124 15.97 -19.09 -49.61
CA HIS A 124 16.69 -19.56 -48.42
C HIS A 124 16.16 -20.89 -47.81
N THR A 125 16.96 -21.95 -47.95
CA THR A 125 16.77 -23.31 -47.40
C THR A 125 17.40 -23.48 -46.01
N GLY A 126 17.03 -22.64 -45.04
CA GLY A 126 17.51 -22.72 -43.65
C GLY A 126 16.38 -22.71 -42.61
N LYS A 127 16.65 -23.19 -41.39
CA LYS A 127 15.71 -23.21 -40.25
C LYS A 127 15.01 -21.84 -40.09
N LYS A 128 13.68 -21.85 -39.89
CA LYS A 128 12.85 -20.64 -39.75
C LYS A 128 13.45 -19.67 -38.73
N ALA A 129 13.90 -18.50 -39.20
CA ALA A 129 14.41 -17.46 -38.32
C ALA A 129 13.24 -16.76 -37.61
N THR A 130 13.38 -16.58 -36.30
CA THR A 130 12.40 -15.91 -35.45
C THR A 130 13.00 -14.64 -34.88
N GLU A 131 12.19 -13.60 -34.75
CA GLU A 131 12.55 -12.34 -34.12
C GLU A 131 11.67 -12.12 -32.87
N THR A 132 12.27 -11.66 -31.79
CA THR A 132 11.53 -11.23 -30.60
C THR A 132 11.11 -9.79 -30.78
N VAL A 133 9.81 -9.54 -30.85
CA VAL A 133 9.23 -8.21 -30.98
C VAL A 133 8.53 -7.85 -29.67
N THR A 134 8.87 -6.71 -29.09
CA THR A 134 8.14 -6.13 -27.96
C THR A 134 6.88 -5.44 -28.48
N ILE A 135 5.72 -5.80 -27.94
CA ILE A 135 4.46 -5.12 -28.23
C ILE A 135 3.83 -4.59 -26.95
N THR A 136 3.24 -3.40 -27.02
CA THR A 136 2.49 -2.79 -25.92
C THR A 136 1.02 -3.22 -25.99
N VAL A 137 0.51 -3.82 -24.91
CA VAL A 137 -0.87 -4.29 -24.80
C VAL A 137 -1.60 -3.55 -23.68
N LYS A 138 -2.79 -3.03 -23.97
CA LYS A 138 -3.65 -2.41 -22.95
C LYS A 138 -4.34 -3.47 -22.09
N ARG A 139 -4.38 -3.24 -20.78
CA ARG A 139 -5.02 -4.07 -19.75
C ARG A 139 -5.95 -3.20 -18.92
N ARG A 140 -6.91 -3.84 -18.25
CA ARG A 140 -7.86 -3.21 -17.33
C ARG A 140 -8.05 -4.11 -16.12
N ALA A 141 -8.02 -3.54 -14.92
CA ALA A 141 -8.24 -4.23 -13.65
C ALA A 141 -9.25 -3.45 -12.80
N ILE A 142 -10.28 -4.14 -12.31
CA ILE A 142 -11.32 -3.56 -11.47
C ILE A 142 -11.06 -3.98 -10.02
N TYR A 143 -10.84 -3.01 -9.14
CA TYR A 143 -10.54 -3.19 -7.73
C TYR A 143 -11.79 -3.05 -6.86
N VAL A 144 -11.77 -3.68 -5.69
CA VAL A 144 -12.86 -3.63 -4.70
C VAL A 144 -12.50 -2.66 -3.57
N PRO A 145 -13.50 -2.05 -2.89
CA PRO A 145 -13.23 -1.19 -1.74
C PRO A 145 -12.59 -1.98 -0.60
N LEU A 146 -11.81 -1.31 0.24
CA LEU A 146 -11.18 -1.89 1.42
C LEU A 146 -12.22 -2.53 2.34
N GLN A 147 -13.33 -1.83 2.58
CA GLN A 147 -14.42 -2.34 3.40
C GLN A 147 -14.89 -3.72 2.93
N ASN A 148 -15.10 -3.89 1.61
CA ASN A 148 -15.52 -5.17 1.03
C ASN A 148 -14.44 -6.25 1.17
N ALA A 149 -13.16 -5.88 1.03
CA ALA A 149 -12.05 -6.80 1.22
C ALA A 149 -11.92 -7.28 2.67
N LEU A 150 -12.23 -6.42 3.64
CA LEU A 150 -12.15 -6.69 5.08
C LEU A 150 -13.42 -7.35 5.66
N SER A 151 -14.55 -7.27 4.96
CA SER A 151 -15.85 -7.81 5.35
C SER A 151 -16.21 -9.12 4.63
N ALA A 152 -15.21 -9.92 4.26
CA ALA A 152 -15.42 -11.18 3.54
C ALA A 152 -16.31 -12.15 4.35
N ASP A 153 -17.39 -12.63 3.73
CA ASP A 153 -18.31 -13.60 4.33
C ASP A 153 -17.82 -15.04 4.08
N TRP A 154 -17.12 -15.59 5.06
CA TRP A 154 -16.54 -16.93 5.01
C TRP A 154 -17.57 -18.07 5.11
N THR A 155 -18.86 -17.77 5.34
CA THR A 155 -19.92 -18.79 5.30
C THR A 155 -20.25 -19.21 3.87
N LYS A 156 -19.94 -18.36 2.88
CA LYS A 156 -20.18 -18.62 1.45
C LYS A 156 -19.34 -19.81 0.95
N PRO A 157 -19.93 -20.77 0.20
CA PRO A 157 -19.22 -21.95 -0.28
C PRO A 157 -17.93 -21.66 -1.05
N GLU A 158 -17.96 -20.61 -1.89
CA GLU A 158 -16.85 -20.16 -2.71
C GLU A 158 -15.63 -19.77 -1.85
N LEU A 159 -15.85 -18.95 -0.81
CA LEU A 159 -14.80 -18.48 0.10
C LEU A 159 -14.39 -19.55 1.10
N ARG A 160 -15.31 -20.42 1.53
CA ARG A 160 -15.02 -21.54 2.44
C ARG A 160 -13.99 -22.52 1.85
N SER A 161 -14.03 -22.74 0.54
CA SER A 161 -13.02 -23.55 -0.15
C SER A 161 -11.62 -22.91 -0.10
N ARG A 162 -11.57 -21.57 -0.23
CA ARG A 162 -10.35 -20.76 -0.16
C ARG A 162 -9.81 -20.66 1.25
N LEU A 163 -10.67 -20.68 2.29
CA LEU A 163 -10.24 -20.63 3.69
C LEU A 163 -9.24 -21.75 4.03
N ARG A 164 -9.45 -22.97 3.50
CA ARG A 164 -8.58 -24.12 3.77
C ARG A 164 -7.26 -24.11 3.00
N ARG A 165 -7.18 -23.37 1.89
CA ARG A 165 -6.04 -23.36 0.96
C ARG A 165 -5.35 -21.99 0.89
N GLY A 166 -5.94 -20.98 1.52
CA GLY A 166 -5.52 -19.60 1.46
C GLY A 166 -4.44 -19.30 2.48
N ASP A 167 -3.76 -18.20 2.25
CA ASP A 167 -2.75 -17.69 3.17
C ASP A 167 -3.42 -17.22 4.48
N PRO A 168 -2.99 -17.71 5.66
CA PRO A 168 -3.55 -17.29 6.94
C PRO A 168 -3.25 -15.81 7.27
N SER A 169 -2.33 -15.17 6.54
CA SER A 169 -1.91 -13.77 6.71
C SER A 169 -3.07 -12.78 6.76
N TYR A 170 -4.15 -13.03 6.02
CA TYR A 170 -5.36 -12.19 6.09
C TYR A 170 -5.93 -12.14 7.52
N PHE A 171 -5.98 -13.26 8.23
CA PHE A 171 -6.51 -13.33 9.59
C PHE A 171 -5.54 -12.71 10.59
N VAL A 172 -4.22 -12.90 10.39
CA VAL A 172 -3.19 -12.23 11.19
C VAL A 172 -3.33 -10.72 11.09
N MET A 173 -3.46 -10.18 9.86
CA MET A 173 -3.76 -8.77 9.63
C MET A 173 -5.04 -8.33 10.35
N LYS A 174 -6.14 -9.07 10.23
CA LYS A 174 -7.42 -8.73 10.92
C LYS A 174 -7.27 -8.70 12.45
N ILE A 175 -6.51 -9.62 13.03
CA ILE A 175 -6.26 -9.65 14.48
C ILE A 175 -5.45 -8.42 14.90
N LEU A 176 -4.40 -8.08 14.16
CA LEU A 176 -3.53 -6.94 14.47
C LEU A 176 -4.22 -5.59 14.26
N LEU A 177 -5.06 -5.45 13.22
CA LEU A 177 -5.91 -4.29 13.03
C LEU A 177 -6.89 -4.12 14.19
N ARG A 178 -7.56 -5.21 14.60
CA ARG A 178 -8.48 -5.17 15.75
C ARG A 178 -7.77 -4.80 17.05
N PHE A 179 -6.57 -5.34 17.29
CA PHE A 179 -5.75 -4.96 18.45
C PHE A 179 -5.49 -3.45 18.46
N ARG A 180 -5.10 -2.89 17.31
CA ARG A 180 -4.88 -1.44 17.18
C ARG A 180 -6.15 -0.62 17.39
N ASP A 181 -7.29 -1.08 16.89
CA ASP A 181 -8.56 -0.37 17.08
C ASP A 181 -8.95 -0.31 18.58
N GLU A 182 -8.76 -1.42 19.31
CA GLU A 182 -9.12 -1.58 20.72
C GLU A 182 -8.15 -0.84 21.66
N TYR A 183 -6.84 -1.03 21.47
CA TYR A 183 -5.81 -0.50 22.38
C TYR A 183 -5.18 0.81 21.90
N SER A 184 -5.51 1.28 20.69
CA SER A 184 -4.92 2.46 20.05
C SER A 184 -3.39 2.41 19.95
N CYS A 185 -2.80 1.22 19.95
CA CYS A 185 -1.37 0.97 19.77
C CYS A 185 -1.13 -0.35 19.02
N ASN A 186 0.10 -0.59 18.58
CA ASN A 186 0.51 -1.91 18.09
C ASN A 186 1.03 -2.77 19.25
N PRO A 187 1.03 -4.10 19.12
CA PRO A 187 1.66 -4.98 20.11
C PRO A 187 3.13 -4.60 20.33
N ASP A 188 3.53 -4.50 21.60
CA ASP A 188 4.85 -4.07 22.03
C ASP A 188 5.63 -5.26 22.60
N PRO A 189 6.83 -5.59 22.09
CA PRO A 189 7.68 -6.62 22.67
C PRO A 189 7.91 -6.48 24.18
N ALA A 190 7.93 -5.27 24.73
CA ALA A 190 8.07 -5.01 26.16
C ALA A 190 6.83 -5.42 26.97
N LYS A 191 5.65 -5.39 26.35
CA LYS A 191 4.35 -5.77 26.94
C LYS A 191 3.84 -7.12 26.47
N ARG A 192 4.71 -7.92 25.84
CA ARG A 192 4.36 -9.19 25.19
C ARG A 192 3.45 -10.08 26.04
N LYS A 193 3.68 -10.17 27.36
CA LYS A 193 2.87 -11.04 28.22
C LYS A 193 1.42 -10.56 28.30
N GLU A 194 1.22 -9.25 28.48
CA GLU A 194 -0.10 -8.61 28.51
C GLU A 194 -0.76 -8.64 27.12
N ASP A 195 0.00 -8.36 26.07
CA ASP A 195 -0.54 -8.28 24.69
C ASP A 195 -0.92 -9.65 24.09
N THR A 196 -0.47 -10.76 24.68
CA THR A 196 -0.77 -12.12 24.19
C THR A 196 -1.83 -12.87 24.99
N GLU A 197 -2.17 -12.39 26.19
CA GLU A 197 -3.21 -12.96 27.06
C GLU A 197 -4.61 -12.45 26.69
#